data_AF-A0AA91PVJ3-F1
#
_entry.id   AF-A0AA91PVJ3-F1
#
_cell.length_a   1.000
_cell.length_b   1.000
_cell.length_c   1.000
_cell.angle_alpha   90.00
_cell.angle_beta   90.00
_cell.angle_gamma   90.00
#
_symmetry.space_group_name_H-M   'P 1'
#
loop_
_entity.id
_entity.type
_entity.pdbx_description
1 polymer ?
#
loop_
_entity_poly.entity_id
_entity_poly.type
_entity_poly.pdbx_seq_one_letter_code
_entity_poly.pdbx_strand_id
1 'polypeptide(L)' 'MFQRDFKKHGAIPLSTYLKVYKVGDIVDIKANGSIQKGMPHKYYQGKTGIVFNVTKSAVG' A
#
# COMPACT_ATOMS: atom_id res chain seq x y z
N MET A 1 -9.38 -12.11 -0.73
CA MET A 1 -9.06 -10.67 -0.73
C MET A 1 -7.59 -10.37 -0.99
N PHE A 2 -6.64 -11.08 -0.38
CA PHE A 2 -5.20 -10.83 -0.51
C PHE A 2 -4.49 -11.67 -1.59
N GLN A 3 -5.23 -12.53 -2.29
CA GLN A 3 -4.69 -13.30 -3.41
C GLN A 3 -4.26 -12.35 -4.53
N ARG A 4 -3.10 -12.62 -5.11
CA ARG A 4 -2.61 -11.84 -6.25
C ARG A 4 -3.30 -12.26 -7.54
N ASP A 5 -3.50 -11.29 -8.42
CA ASP A 5 -4.02 -11.54 -9.77
C ASP A 5 -3.11 -12.52 -10.53
N PHE A 6 -3.70 -13.19 -11.52
CA PHE A 6 -2.98 -14.07 -12.44
C PHE A 6 -1.76 -13.38 -13.05
N LYS A 7 -0.62 -14.09 -13.09
CA LYS A 7 0.69 -13.60 -13.57
C LYS A 7 1.27 -12.38 -12.81
N LYS A 8 0.72 -12.00 -11.65
CA LYS A 8 1.28 -10.93 -10.79
C LYS A 8 1.90 -11.46 -9.50
N HIS A 9 2.29 -12.74 -9.47
CA HIS A 9 2.97 -13.35 -8.33
C HIS A 9 4.44 -12.90 -8.24
N GLY A 10 5.04 -13.05 -7.06
CA GLY A 10 6.46 -12.73 -6.81
C GLY A 10 6.67 -11.36 -6.16
N ALA A 11 7.91 -10.88 -6.26
CA ALA A 11 8.33 -9.61 -5.67
C ALA A 11 7.63 -8.41 -6.33
N ILE A 12 7.34 -7.38 -5.53
CA ILE A 12 6.75 -6.14 -6.04
C ILE A 12 7.83 -5.34 -6.77
N PRO A 13 7.52 -4.69 -7.91
CA PRO A 13 8.47 -3.78 -8.57
C PRO A 13 8.90 -2.64 -7.64
N LEU A 14 10.18 -2.25 -7.75
CA LEU A 14 10.79 -1.20 -6.93
C LEU A 14 10.10 0.17 -7.07
N SER A 15 9.44 0.42 -8.21
CA SER A 15 8.68 1.66 -8.45
C SER A 15 7.59 1.92 -7.41
N THR A 16 7.03 0.88 -6.79
CA THR A 16 6.02 1.05 -5.73
C THR A 16 6.64 1.62 -4.45
N TYR A 17 7.89 1.28 -4.14
CA TYR A 17 8.59 1.77 -2.94
C TYR A 17 9.20 3.16 -3.13
N LEU A 18 9.58 3.50 -4.36
CA LEU A 18 10.20 4.78 -4.68
C LEU A 18 9.18 5.92 -4.86
N LYS A 19 7.87 5.60 -4.78
CA LYS A 19 6.82 6.61 -4.89
C LYS A 19 6.80 7.47 -3.63
N VAL A 20 7.04 8.76 -3.82
CA VAL A 20 7.02 9.75 -2.74
C VAL A 20 5.57 10.18 -2.49
N TYR A 21 5.19 10.18 -1.22
CA TYR A 21 3.90 10.68 -0.73
C TYR A 21 4.14 11.86 0.20
N LYS A 22 3.24 12.84 0.15
CA LYS A 22 3.24 14.02 1.02
C LYS A 22 1.95 14.07 1.84
N VAL A 23 2.01 14.79 2.96
CA VAL A 23 0.83 15.07 3.78
C VAL A 23 -0.18 15.85 2.94
N GLY A 24 -1.43 15.42 2.95
CA GLY A 24 -2.51 15.98 2.13
C GLY A 24 -2.77 15.26 0.81
N ASP A 25 -1.91 14.31 0.40
CA ASP A 25 -2.14 13.53 -0.82
C ASP A 25 -3.34 12.58 -0.64
N ILE A 26 -4.19 12.49 -1.68
CA ILE A 26 -5.30 11.54 -1.73
C ILE A 26 -4.78 10.21 -2.27
N VAL A 27 -4.94 9.14 -1.49
CA VAL A 27 -4.38 7.82 -1.78
C VAL A 27 -5.41 6.70 -1.59
N ASP A 28 -5.30 5.65 -2.40
CA ASP A 28 -6.08 4.43 -2.24
C ASP A 28 -5.29 3.35 -1.50
N ILE A 29 -5.96 2.68 -0.56
CA ILE A 29 -5.38 1.62 0.24
C ILE A 29 -5.62 0.28 -0.46
N LYS A 30 -4.60 -0.25 -1.14
CA LYS A 30 -4.62 -1.59 -1.75
C LYS A 30 -3.47 -2.44 -1.24
N ALA A 31 -3.79 -3.40 -0.37
CA ALA A 31 -2.82 -4.33 0.17
C ALA A 31 -2.30 -5.30 -0.89
N ASN A 32 -1.00 -5.62 -0.82
CA ASN A 32 -0.36 -6.58 -1.69
C ASN A 32 0.01 -7.84 -0.90
N GLY A 33 -0.57 -8.98 -1.25
CA GLY A 33 -0.36 -10.25 -0.53
C GLY A 33 1.06 -10.80 -0.56
N SER A 34 1.97 -10.27 -1.38
CA SER A 34 3.40 -10.63 -1.35
C SER A 34 4.14 -10.04 -0.13
N ILE A 35 3.60 -9.01 0.53
CA ILE A 35 4.19 -8.37 1.71
C ILE A 35 3.30 -8.62 2.91
N GLN A 36 3.85 -9.16 4.00
CA GLN A 36 3.09 -9.40 5.22
C GLN A 36 3.22 -8.26 6.24
N LYS A 37 4.40 -7.65 6.32
CA LYS A 37 4.71 -6.60 7.31
C LYS A 37 4.12 -5.25 6.87
N GLY A 38 3.45 -4.57 7.79
CA GLY A 38 2.86 -3.25 7.52
C GLY A 38 1.58 -3.29 6.69
N MET A 39 0.99 -4.47 6.49
CA MET A 39 -0.32 -4.54 5.83
C MET A 39 -1.42 -3.92 6.70
N PRO A 40 -2.33 -3.14 6.10
CA PRO A 40 -3.48 -2.61 6.80
C PRO A 40 -4.47 -3.73 7.13
N HIS A 41 -5.32 -3.49 8.14
CA HIS A 41 -6.41 -4.42 8.44
C HIS A 41 -7.36 -4.55 7.24
N LYS A 42 -7.91 -5.76 7.03
CA LYS A 42 -8.77 -6.11 5.88
C LYS A 42 -9.91 -5.12 5.62
N TYR A 43 -10.43 -4.50 6.67
CA TYR A 43 -11.52 -3.52 6.60
C TYR A 43 -11.18 -2.25 5.79
N TYR A 44 -9.89 -1.88 5.71
CA TYR A 44 -9.46 -0.66 5.02
C TYR A 44 -9.08 -0.87 3.56
N GLN A 45 -9.05 -2.12 3.08
CA GLN A 45 -8.71 -2.38 1.69
C GLN A 45 -9.79 -1.86 0.74
N GLY A 46 -9.37 -1.10 -0.27
CA GLY A 46 -10.25 -0.46 -1.26
C GLY A 46 -10.82 0.89 -0.81
N LYS A 47 -10.38 1.43 0.34
CA LYS A 47 -10.77 2.77 0.77
C LYS A 47 -9.77 3.82 0.28
N THR A 48 -10.30 4.97 -0.09
CA THR A 48 -9.52 6.19 -0.36
C THR A 48 -9.39 6.99 0.93
N GLY A 49 -8.21 7.56 1.18
CA GLY A 49 -7.93 8.39 2.35
C GLY A 49 -6.96 9.52 2.00
N ILE A 50 -6.72 10.38 3.00
CA ILE A 50 -5.75 11.48 2.91
C ILE A 50 -4.57 11.12 3.80
N VAL A 51 -3.36 11.30 3.29
CA VAL A 51 -2.13 11.12 4.08
C VAL A 51 -2.07 12.18 5.18
N PHE A 52 -2.04 11.76 6.44
CA PHE A 52 -1.89 12.63 7.60
C PHE A 52 -0.44 12.68 8.10
N ASN A 53 0.33 11.59 7.95
CA ASN A 53 1.72 11.54 8.41
C ASN A 53 2.59 10.63 7.53
N VAL A 54 3.87 10.98 7.37
CA VAL A 54 4.84 10.20 6.60
C VAL A 54 5.97 9.77 7.53
N THR A 55 6.19 8.47 7.66
CA THR A 55 7.28 7.89 8.46
C THR A 55 8.35 7.28 7.56
N LYS A 56 9.47 6.84 8.15
CA LYS A 56 10.61 6.26 7.40
C LYS A 56 10.25 5.16 6.40
N SER A 57 9.21 4.36 6.68
CA SER A 57 8.85 3.20 5.84
C SER A 57 7.35 2.95 5.72
N ALA A 58 6.50 3.85 6.23
CA ALA A 58 5.05 3.72 6.21
C ALA A 58 4.37 5.09 6.14
N VAL A 59 3.12 5.08 5.67
CA VAL A 59 2.29 6.27 5.54
C VAL A 59 1.05 6.10 6.42
N GLY A 60 0.72 7.15 7.17
CA GLY A 60 -0.50 7.29 7.94
C GLY A 60 -1.51 8.09 7.16
#